data_AF-A0A7V2MG19-F1
#
_entry.id   AF-A0A7V2MG19-F1
#
_cell.length_a   1.000
_cell.length_b   1.000
_cell.length_c   1.000
_cell.angle_alpha   90.00
_cell.angle_beta   90.00
_cell.angle_gamma   90.00
#
_symmetry.space_group_name_H-M   'P 1'
#
loop_
_entity.id
_entity.type
_entity.pdbx_description
1 polymer ?
#
loop_
_entity_poly.entity_id
_entity_poly.type
_entity_poly.pdbx_seq_one_letter_code
_entity_poly.pdbx_strand_id
1 'polypeptide(L)'
;MSTTTRPTWTASNPSCAAWRQSHDSRSRGRFGGPLRNRRPHLRLDQHVVPPARNAADLSRRSRRDRGLLRRLRTARSGLLRRRAERLDRAADGLLFLPPAQDACRARDHERPPNYFGLGVGRELLRHIVDFTDRNGYRALRLTQSALNLDSFSLYTRAGFVPRHAYQDMMIAVPPGGMRQTAPGRDRVRDATTADIPAIAALEMSVSGISREQDYRLAIDNPHGFWSASVYEGDGGSVDGFLISCGHPAMNMVGPGFMRTVEQASALILRELDRHRGRSPVFLVPVDRPALVRLMYDWGARNVELHFCQVRGEFQPFAGINMPMFLMETA
;
A
#
# COMPACT_ATOMS: atom_id res chain seq x y z
N MET A 1 19.80 54.17 -21.96
CA MET A 1 19.80 53.57 -23.32
C MET A 1 19.93 52.05 -23.13
N SER A 2 19.07 51.16 -23.62
CA SER A 2 17.70 51.30 -24.17
C SER A 2 16.95 49.99 -23.85
N THR A 3 15.95 49.92 -22.95
CA THR A 3 14.51 50.19 -23.15
C THR A 3 13.85 49.57 -24.40
N THR A 4 13.17 48.42 -24.20
CA THR A 4 11.90 47.96 -24.84
C THR A 4 11.44 46.66 -24.14
N THR A 5 10.52 46.69 -23.17
CA THR A 5 9.03 46.57 -23.26
C THR A 5 8.46 45.14 -23.37
N ARG A 6 7.66 44.74 -22.36
CA ARG A 6 6.65 43.66 -22.44
C ARG A 6 5.34 44.22 -23.03
N PRO A 7 4.48 43.38 -23.62
CA PRO A 7 3.04 43.62 -23.68
C PRO A 7 2.34 43.01 -22.44
N THR A 8 1.42 43.77 -21.85
CA THR A 8 0.41 43.29 -20.87
C THR A 8 -0.97 43.23 -21.54
N TRP A 9 -1.82 42.29 -21.13
CA TRP A 9 -3.23 42.27 -21.50
C TRP A 9 -4.12 42.12 -20.26
N THR A 10 -5.11 42.99 -20.13
CA THR A 10 -6.07 43.04 -19.02
C THR A 10 -7.43 43.53 -19.52
N ALA A 11 -8.43 42.64 -19.55
CA ALA A 11 -9.85 42.92 -19.77
C ALA A 11 -10.62 41.67 -19.26
N SER A 12 -11.31 41.69 -18.12
CA SER A 12 -12.59 42.36 -17.78
C SER A 12 -13.84 41.58 -18.24
N ASN A 13 -14.47 40.91 -17.28
CA ASN A 13 -15.84 40.35 -17.33
C ASN A 13 -16.87 41.51 -17.43
N PRO A 14 -18.12 41.33 -17.93
CA PRO A 14 -19.16 40.71 -17.07
C PRO A 14 -20.36 39.99 -17.76
N SER A 15 -21.04 39.16 -16.94
CA SER A 15 -22.51 38.97 -16.84
C SER A 15 -23.39 38.64 -18.07
N CYS A 16 -23.97 37.43 -18.07
CA CYS A 16 -25.43 37.16 -18.08
C CYS A 16 -25.70 35.64 -18.04
N ALA A 17 -26.86 35.09 -17.66
CA ALA A 17 -27.84 35.43 -16.60
C ALA A 17 -28.84 34.24 -16.52
N ALA A 18 -29.42 34.02 -15.33
CA ALA A 18 -30.64 33.24 -15.07
C ALA A 18 -31.01 31.99 -15.92
N TRP A 19 -31.10 30.83 -15.25
CA TRP A 19 -32.36 30.07 -15.20
C TRP A 19 -32.63 29.64 -13.75
N ARG A 20 -33.89 29.64 -13.33
CA ARG A 20 -34.31 29.42 -11.92
C ARG A 20 -35.64 28.67 -11.87
N GLN A 21 -35.74 27.73 -10.93
CA GLN A 21 -37.00 27.18 -10.39
C GLN A 21 -37.81 26.36 -11.44
N SER A 22 -38.83 25.56 -11.08
CA SER A 22 -39.61 25.47 -9.84
C SER A 22 -40.16 24.05 -9.54
N HIS A 23 -40.39 23.74 -8.25
CA HIS A 23 -41.53 22.99 -7.66
C HIS A 23 -41.98 21.60 -8.24
N ASP A 24 -42.56 20.62 -7.52
CA ASP A 24 -42.71 20.25 -6.08
C ASP A 24 -43.15 18.74 -6.07
N SER A 25 -43.54 17.99 -5.02
CA SER A 25 -43.90 18.26 -3.62
C SER A 25 -43.64 17.05 -2.67
N ARG A 26 -44.61 16.68 -1.81
CA ARG A 26 -44.61 15.63 -0.78
C ARG A 26 -45.55 14.49 -1.27
N SER A 27 -45.40 13.19 -0.94
CA SER A 27 -45.54 12.65 0.42
C SER A 27 -45.56 11.10 0.49
N ARG A 28 -45.17 10.55 1.65
CA ARG A 28 -45.60 9.29 2.34
C ARG A 28 -46.04 8.04 1.53
N GLY A 29 -45.33 6.91 1.68
CA GLY A 29 -45.78 5.56 1.26
C GLY A 29 -45.05 4.38 1.92
N ARG A 30 -45.77 3.51 2.65
CA ARG A 30 -45.29 2.44 3.57
C ARG A 30 -44.55 1.23 2.94
N PHE A 31 -43.60 0.65 3.71
CA PHE A 31 -43.25 -0.78 3.90
C PHE A 31 -43.17 -1.77 2.71
N GLY A 32 -42.04 -2.50 2.59
CA GLY A 32 -42.01 -3.80 1.90
C GLY A 32 -40.63 -4.45 1.66
N GLY A 33 -40.34 -5.57 2.34
CA GLY A 33 -39.32 -6.55 1.91
C GLY A 33 -37.88 -6.38 2.47
N PRO A 34 -37.06 -7.46 2.47
CA PRO A 34 -35.78 -7.50 3.20
C PRO A 34 -34.54 -7.17 2.35
N LEU A 35 -33.58 -6.43 2.94
CA LEU A 35 -32.21 -6.25 2.42
C LEU A 35 -31.35 -7.53 2.58
N ARG A 36 -31.70 -8.58 1.84
CA ARG A 36 -30.87 -9.78 1.69
C ARG A 36 -29.69 -9.50 0.74
N ASN A 37 -28.56 -9.02 1.26
CA ASN A 37 -27.24 -9.30 0.67
C ASN A 37 -26.03 -9.02 1.60
N ARG A 38 -26.05 -9.57 2.83
CA ARG A 38 -24.81 -9.83 3.59
C ARG A 38 -24.29 -11.24 3.26
N ARG A 39 -23.24 -11.37 2.46
CA ARG A 39 -22.44 -12.60 2.28
C ARG A 39 -20.94 -12.26 2.12
N PRO A 40 -20.04 -13.19 2.50
CA PRO A 40 -18.82 -12.81 3.24
C PRO A 40 -17.62 -12.44 2.36
N HIS A 41 -16.61 -11.83 2.98
CA HIS A 41 -15.28 -11.59 2.41
C HIS A 41 -14.57 -12.91 2.06
N LEU A 42 -13.41 -12.84 1.38
CA LEU A 42 -12.45 -13.93 1.45
C LEU A 42 -11.61 -13.75 2.73
N ARG A 43 -10.78 -14.74 3.06
CA ARG A 43 -9.94 -14.78 4.26
C ARG A 43 -8.76 -15.71 3.98
N LEU A 44 -7.55 -15.16 3.85
CA LEU A 44 -6.36 -15.97 3.57
C LEU A 44 -5.86 -16.75 4.82
N ASP A 45 -6.34 -16.37 6.01
CA ASP A 45 -6.05 -16.97 7.31
C ASP A 45 -6.56 -18.42 7.50
N GLN A 46 -7.23 -19.01 6.51
CA GLN A 46 -7.74 -20.40 6.58
C GLN A 46 -6.96 -21.44 5.76
N HIS A 47 -5.90 -21.06 5.01
CA HIS A 47 -5.15 -22.01 4.15
C HIS A 47 -3.64 -22.12 4.44
N VAL A 48 -3.16 -21.53 5.55
CA VAL A 48 -2.04 -22.15 6.27
C VAL A 48 -2.51 -23.51 6.78
N VAL A 49 -1.71 -24.56 6.58
CA VAL A 49 -2.06 -25.95 6.96
C VAL A 49 -2.45 -25.97 8.45
N PRO A 50 -3.64 -26.51 8.82
CA PRO A 50 -4.03 -26.60 10.22
C PRO A 50 -2.98 -27.39 11.00
N PRO A 51 -2.59 -26.97 12.23
CA PRO A 51 -1.45 -27.53 12.93
C PRO A 51 -1.62 -29.04 13.14
N ALA A 52 -0.92 -29.80 12.30
CA ALA A 52 -0.95 -31.25 12.33
C ALA A 52 -0.31 -31.71 13.65
N ARG A 53 -1.14 -32.14 14.60
CA ARG A 53 -0.68 -32.74 15.85
C ARG A 53 0.37 -33.80 15.51
N ASN A 54 1.50 -33.75 16.20
CA ASN A 54 2.70 -34.58 16.00
C ASN A 54 3.62 -34.13 14.84
N ALA A 55 4.25 -32.95 14.99
CA ALA A 55 5.39 -32.51 14.16
C ALA A 55 6.54 -33.56 14.07
N ALA A 56 6.67 -34.42 15.09
CA ALA A 56 7.60 -35.55 15.11
C ALA A 56 7.43 -36.51 13.92
N ASP A 57 6.21 -36.75 13.44
CA ASP A 57 5.94 -37.77 12.40
C ASP A 57 6.28 -37.27 10.98
N LEU A 58 6.17 -35.94 10.75
CA LEU A 58 6.61 -35.29 9.52
C LEU A 58 8.14 -35.37 9.33
N SER A 59 8.91 -35.31 10.43
CA SER A 59 10.38 -35.37 10.39
C SER A 59 10.89 -36.63 9.69
N ARG A 60 10.27 -37.79 9.96
CA ARG A 60 10.68 -39.10 9.43
C ARG A 60 10.31 -39.29 7.96
N ARG A 61 9.20 -38.70 7.50
CA ARG A 61 8.73 -38.82 6.10
C ARG A 61 9.42 -37.85 5.12
N SER A 62 9.96 -36.75 5.63
CA SER A 62 10.55 -35.65 4.84
C SER A 62 11.63 -36.05 3.81
N ARG A 63 12.37 -37.16 4.03
CA ARG A 63 13.59 -37.47 3.26
C ARG A 63 13.38 -38.06 1.86
N ARG A 64 12.18 -38.54 1.47
CA ARG A 64 11.92 -39.11 0.12
C ARG A 64 10.53 -38.87 -0.50
N ASP A 65 9.59 -38.19 0.16
CA ASP A 65 8.19 -38.16 -0.31
C ASP A 65 7.89 -37.14 -1.44
N ARG A 66 8.02 -37.57 -2.70
CA ARG A 66 7.52 -36.84 -3.89
C ARG A 66 6.00 -36.54 -3.84
N GLY A 67 5.26 -37.24 -2.98
CA GLY A 67 3.83 -37.07 -2.76
C GLY A 67 3.43 -35.73 -2.15
N LEU A 68 4.28 -35.07 -1.36
CA LEU A 68 3.96 -33.76 -0.77
C LEU A 68 3.79 -32.69 -1.86
N LEU A 69 4.76 -32.60 -2.77
CA LEU A 69 4.70 -31.72 -3.95
C LEU A 69 3.52 -32.10 -4.88
N ARG A 70 3.20 -33.39 -4.99
CA ARG A 70 2.05 -33.86 -5.78
C ARG A 70 0.71 -33.46 -5.14
N ARG A 71 0.59 -33.49 -3.81
CA ARG A 71 -0.62 -33.05 -3.07
C ARG A 71 -0.86 -31.55 -3.19
N LEU A 72 0.20 -30.73 -3.11
CA LEU A 72 0.13 -29.29 -3.38
C LEU A 72 -0.37 -29.00 -4.81
N ARG A 73 0.08 -29.78 -5.81
CA ARG A 73 -0.41 -29.69 -7.19
C ARG A 73 -1.86 -30.15 -7.41
N THR A 74 -2.45 -30.91 -6.47
CA THR A 74 -3.83 -31.44 -6.58
C THR A 74 -4.85 -30.76 -5.66
N ALA A 75 -4.48 -29.68 -4.96
CA ALA A 75 -5.44 -28.86 -4.23
C ALA A 75 -6.49 -28.28 -5.22
N ARG A 76 -7.77 -28.63 -5.03
CA ARG A 76 -8.81 -28.47 -6.06
C ARG A 76 -9.08 -27.00 -6.41
N SER A 77 -8.82 -26.63 -7.66
CA SER A 77 -9.05 -25.33 -8.30
C SER A 77 -10.53 -24.89 -8.46
N GLY A 78 -11.47 -25.54 -7.78
CA GLY A 78 -12.90 -25.34 -8.00
C GLY A 78 -13.53 -24.11 -7.31
N LEU A 79 -12.98 -23.67 -6.16
CA LEU A 79 -13.61 -22.64 -5.31
C LEU A 79 -13.30 -21.19 -5.73
N LEU A 80 -12.10 -20.93 -6.26
CA LEU A 80 -11.70 -19.58 -6.72
C LEU A 80 -12.51 -19.10 -7.94
N ARG A 81 -12.87 -20.03 -8.84
CA ARG A 81 -13.43 -19.74 -10.17
C ARG A 81 -14.69 -18.88 -10.15
N ARG A 82 -15.57 -19.04 -9.16
CA ARG A 82 -16.86 -18.31 -9.06
C ARG A 82 -16.78 -16.97 -8.30
N ARG A 83 -15.59 -16.48 -7.94
CA ARG A 83 -15.39 -15.15 -7.32
C ARG A 83 -14.57 -14.19 -8.16
N ALA A 84 -13.58 -14.67 -8.91
CA ALA A 84 -12.80 -13.84 -9.83
C ALA A 84 -13.67 -13.17 -10.91
N GLU A 85 -14.76 -13.82 -11.33
CA GLU A 85 -15.75 -13.34 -12.31
C GLU A 85 -16.53 -12.06 -11.89
N ARG A 86 -16.20 -11.43 -10.74
CA ARG A 86 -16.84 -10.19 -10.25
C ARG A 86 -15.87 -9.19 -9.59
N LEU A 87 -14.59 -9.24 -9.96
CA LEU A 87 -13.65 -8.14 -9.73
C LEU A 87 -13.42 -7.43 -11.07
N ASP A 88 -13.53 -6.11 -11.09
CA ASP A 88 -13.38 -5.34 -12.34
C ASP A 88 -11.91 -5.23 -12.77
N ARG A 89 -11.69 -4.96 -14.06
CA ARG A 89 -10.42 -5.16 -14.80
C ARG A 89 -9.33 -4.11 -14.52
N ALA A 90 -9.31 -3.54 -13.32
CA ALA A 90 -8.41 -2.43 -12.93
C ALA A 90 -7.37 -2.79 -11.85
N ALA A 91 -7.39 -4.03 -11.33
CA ALA A 91 -6.49 -4.49 -10.28
C ALA A 91 -5.14 -4.95 -10.87
N ASP A 92 -4.26 -4.02 -11.28
CA ASP A 92 -2.89 -4.36 -11.67
C ASP A 92 -2.07 -4.85 -10.46
N GLY A 93 -1.59 -6.10 -10.54
CA GLY A 93 -1.24 -6.91 -9.39
C GLY A 93 -0.07 -6.38 -8.54
N LEU A 94 -0.40 -5.85 -7.36
CA LEU A 94 0.55 -5.65 -6.27
C LEU A 94 0.39 -6.79 -5.26
N LEU A 95 1.48 -7.49 -4.97
CA LEU A 95 1.56 -8.45 -3.87
C LEU A 95 2.84 -8.14 -3.11
N PHE A 96 2.70 -7.52 -1.93
CA PHE A 96 3.80 -7.55 -0.99
C PHE A 96 4.06 -9.01 -0.61
N LEU A 97 5.33 -9.32 -0.39
CA LEU A 97 5.71 -10.56 0.27
C LEU A 97 6.56 -10.13 1.45
N PRO A 98 6.14 -10.39 2.71
CA PRO A 98 7.07 -10.22 3.82
C PRO A 98 8.31 -11.09 3.52
N PRO A 99 9.52 -10.54 3.64
CA PRO A 99 10.73 -11.29 3.33
C PRO A 99 10.78 -12.54 4.21
N ALA A 100 11.30 -13.65 3.68
CA ALA A 100 11.27 -14.96 4.36
C ALA A 100 11.98 -15.01 5.73
N GLN A 101 12.65 -13.92 6.12
CA GLN A 101 13.26 -13.71 7.43
C GLN A 101 12.23 -13.39 8.52
N ASP A 102 11.18 -12.61 8.21
CA ASP A 102 10.19 -12.14 9.19
C ASP A 102 9.21 -13.24 9.59
N ALA A 103 8.86 -14.12 8.63
CA ALA A 103 8.10 -15.34 8.88
C ALA A 103 8.81 -16.35 9.82
N CYS A 104 10.02 -16.05 10.29
CA CYS A 104 10.84 -16.91 11.14
C CYS A 104 11.38 -16.22 12.41
N ARG A 105 10.94 -15.00 12.74
CA ARG A 105 11.36 -14.25 13.95
C ARG A 105 10.30 -14.15 15.04
N ALA A 106 9.67 -15.27 15.38
CA ALA A 106 9.11 -15.44 16.73
C ALA A 106 10.27 -15.53 17.75
N ARG A 107 10.12 -14.91 18.93
CA ARG A 107 11.09 -15.06 20.03
C ARG A 107 10.99 -16.46 20.65
N ASP A 108 12.08 -16.86 21.29
CA ASP A 108 12.34 -18.15 21.94
C ASP A 108 11.10 -18.79 22.62
N HIS A 109 10.82 -20.09 22.48
CA HIS A 109 11.79 -21.18 22.65
C HIS A 109 11.81 -22.31 21.59
N GLU A 110 10.90 -22.35 20.61
CA GLU A 110 10.98 -23.34 19.53
C GLU A 110 11.56 -22.71 18.26
N ARG A 111 12.80 -23.06 17.92
CA ARG A 111 13.44 -22.64 16.65
C ARG A 111 12.66 -23.29 15.49
N PRO A 112 11.95 -22.54 14.63
CA PRO A 112 11.25 -23.13 13.49
C PRO A 112 12.26 -23.86 12.58
N PRO A 113 11.89 -24.99 11.95
CA PRO A 113 12.85 -25.74 11.14
C PRO A 113 13.44 -24.87 10.03
N ASN A 114 14.76 -24.95 9.84
CA ASN A 114 15.42 -24.16 8.81
C ASN A 114 15.04 -24.69 7.42
N TYR A 115 14.12 -23.99 6.74
CA TYR A 115 13.68 -24.30 5.38
C TYR A 115 14.45 -23.54 4.28
N PHE A 116 15.46 -22.73 4.62
CA PHE A 116 16.33 -22.08 3.63
C PHE A 116 17.09 -23.13 2.80
N GLY A 117 17.37 -22.82 1.54
CA GLY A 117 17.97 -23.76 0.57
C GLY A 117 17.01 -24.87 0.07
N LEU A 118 15.97 -25.25 0.83
CA LEU A 118 15.06 -26.35 0.46
C LEU A 118 14.05 -26.00 -0.65
N GLY A 119 14.14 -24.81 -1.24
CA GLY A 119 13.34 -24.40 -2.40
C GLY A 119 11.89 -23.97 -2.09
N VAL A 120 11.48 -23.93 -0.82
CA VAL A 120 10.10 -23.55 -0.40
C VAL A 120 9.69 -22.19 -0.96
N GLY A 121 10.52 -21.15 -0.79
CA GLY A 121 10.26 -19.82 -1.34
C GLY A 121 10.14 -19.77 -2.87
N ARG A 122 10.83 -20.68 -3.58
CA ARG A 122 10.72 -20.80 -5.05
C ARG A 122 9.41 -21.45 -5.48
N GLU A 123 8.92 -22.46 -4.75
CA GLU A 123 7.61 -23.06 -5.05
C GLU A 123 6.46 -22.10 -4.71
N LEU A 124 6.58 -21.32 -3.64
CA LEU A 124 5.63 -20.25 -3.29
C LEU A 124 5.62 -19.15 -4.37
N LEU A 125 6.80 -18.61 -4.73
CA LEU A 125 6.91 -17.59 -5.77
C LEU A 125 6.39 -18.08 -7.12
N ARG A 126 6.67 -19.34 -7.49
CA ARG A 126 6.09 -19.91 -8.72
C ARG A 126 4.57 -20.02 -8.63
N HIS A 127 3.99 -20.46 -7.50
CA HIS A 127 2.53 -20.50 -7.35
C HIS A 127 1.88 -19.12 -7.54
N ILE A 128 2.52 -18.08 -7.02
CA ILE A 128 2.10 -16.68 -7.18
C ILE A 128 2.19 -16.25 -8.65
N VAL A 129 3.33 -16.44 -9.31
CA VAL A 129 3.50 -16.12 -10.74
C VAL A 129 2.52 -16.91 -11.61
N ASP A 130 2.36 -18.21 -11.35
CA ASP A 130 1.37 -19.07 -11.99
C ASP A 130 -0.04 -18.50 -11.80
N PHE A 131 -0.36 -17.90 -10.63
CA PHE A 131 -1.65 -17.24 -10.36
C PHE A 131 -1.78 -15.88 -11.09
N THR A 132 -0.74 -15.04 -11.10
CA THR A 132 -0.69 -13.78 -11.87
C THR A 132 -1.04 -14.05 -13.33
N ASP A 133 -0.29 -14.95 -13.97
CA ASP A 133 -0.41 -15.23 -15.40
C ASP A 133 -1.76 -15.87 -15.75
N ARG A 134 -2.27 -16.81 -14.95
CA ARG A 134 -3.57 -17.49 -15.19
C ARG A 134 -4.79 -16.58 -15.07
N ASN A 135 -4.69 -15.47 -14.34
CA ASN A 135 -5.79 -14.51 -14.20
C ASN A 135 -5.62 -13.29 -15.14
N GLY A 136 -4.56 -13.23 -15.95
CA GLY A 136 -4.33 -12.14 -16.90
C GLY A 136 -3.89 -10.82 -16.27
N TYR A 137 -3.31 -10.84 -15.07
CA TYR A 137 -2.76 -9.65 -14.43
C TYR A 137 -1.50 -9.17 -15.19
N ARG A 138 -1.47 -7.89 -15.58
CA ARG A 138 -0.40 -7.33 -16.44
C ARG A 138 0.95 -7.21 -15.74
N ALA A 139 0.93 -7.10 -14.42
CA ALA A 139 2.07 -6.90 -13.57
C ALA A 139 1.95 -7.74 -12.29
N LEU A 140 3.11 -8.09 -11.74
CA LEU A 140 3.30 -8.54 -10.37
C LEU A 140 4.41 -7.69 -9.76
N ARG A 141 4.04 -6.87 -8.77
CA ARG A 141 4.93 -5.93 -8.09
C ARG A 141 5.18 -6.36 -6.66
N LEU A 142 6.40 -6.17 -6.17
CA LEU A 142 6.78 -6.38 -4.76
C LEU A 142 7.74 -5.28 -4.28
N THR A 143 7.91 -5.20 -2.96
CA THR A 143 8.96 -4.40 -2.31
C THR A 143 9.74 -5.32 -1.37
N GLN A 144 11.07 -5.38 -1.45
CA GLN A 144 11.89 -6.26 -0.62
C GLN A 144 13.18 -5.56 -0.12
N SER A 145 13.74 -6.07 0.97
CA SER A 145 15.03 -5.61 1.51
C SER A 145 16.13 -5.75 0.45
N ALA A 146 17.00 -4.73 0.36
CA ALA A 146 18.22 -4.77 -0.45
C ALA A 146 19.32 -5.64 0.18
N LEU A 147 19.24 -5.92 1.48
CA LEU A 147 20.21 -6.75 2.21
C LEU A 147 19.95 -8.27 2.02
N ASN A 148 18.72 -8.65 1.69
CA ASN A 148 18.34 -10.05 1.44
C ASN A 148 18.66 -10.50 0.00
N LEU A 149 19.95 -10.73 -0.26
CA LEU A 149 20.47 -11.12 -1.58
C LEU A 149 19.91 -12.47 -2.10
N ASP A 150 19.51 -13.38 -1.23
CA ASP A 150 18.85 -14.64 -1.61
C ASP A 150 17.46 -14.39 -2.21
N SER A 151 16.64 -13.57 -1.54
CA SER A 151 15.35 -13.13 -2.08
C SER A 151 15.52 -12.34 -3.37
N PHE A 152 16.43 -11.36 -3.40
CA PHE A 152 16.72 -10.58 -4.61
C PHE A 152 17.12 -11.47 -5.80
N SER A 153 17.99 -12.45 -5.57
CA SER A 153 18.38 -13.45 -6.57
C SER A 153 17.22 -14.34 -7.01
N LEU A 154 16.33 -14.71 -6.07
CA LEU A 154 15.15 -15.52 -6.35
C LEU A 154 14.14 -14.77 -7.24
N TYR A 155 13.81 -13.51 -6.91
CA TYR A 155 12.89 -12.68 -7.69
C TYR A 155 13.48 -12.36 -9.08
N THR A 156 14.77 -12.02 -9.16
CA THR A 156 15.46 -11.77 -10.44
C THR A 156 15.39 -13.00 -11.36
N ARG A 157 15.62 -14.21 -10.84
CA ARG A 157 15.48 -15.48 -11.59
C ARG A 157 14.04 -15.81 -12.00
N ALA A 158 13.04 -15.18 -11.37
CA ALA A 158 11.63 -15.31 -11.75
C ALA A 158 11.16 -14.21 -12.74
N GLY A 159 12.06 -13.35 -13.22
CA GLY A 159 11.76 -12.30 -14.20
C GLY A 159 11.34 -10.96 -13.60
N PHE A 160 11.58 -10.73 -12.30
CA PHE A 160 11.37 -9.42 -11.69
C PHE A 160 12.56 -8.49 -11.95
N VAL A 161 12.27 -7.28 -12.42
CA VAL A 161 13.26 -6.22 -12.67
C VAL A 161 13.17 -5.18 -11.54
N PRO A 162 14.28 -4.80 -10.87
CA PRO A 162 14.30 -3.65 -9.97
C PRO A 162 13.94 -2.36 -10.73
N ARG A 163 12.99 -1.60 -10.20
CA ARG A 163 12.45 -0.37 -10.82
C ARG A 163 12.67 0.89 -10.00
N HIS A 164 12.77 0.74 -8.68
CA HIS A 164 12.89 1.86 -7.76
C HIS A 164 13.60 1.42 -6.47
N ALA A 165 14.08 2.38 -5.68
CA ALA A 165 14.67 2.13 -4.37
C ALA A 165 14.13 3.12 -3.32
N TYR A 166 14.10 2.69 -2.07
CA TYR A 166 13.64 3.46 -0.93
C TYR A 166 14.71 3.49 0.17
N GLN A 167 14.75 4.57 0.93
CA GLN A 167 15.41 4.64 2.23
C GLN A 167 14.35 4.36 3.29
N ASP A 168 14.54 3.31 4.08
CA ASP A 168 13.69 3.04 5.23
C ASP A 168 14.15 3.95 6.36
N MET A 169 13.40 5.02 6.59
CA MET A 169 13.74 6.05 7.56
C MET A 169 12.95 5.85 8.85
N MET A 170 13.63 6.01 9.99
CA MET A 170 13.00 6.02 11.31
C MET A 170 13.32 7.33 12.02
N ILE A 171 12.31 7.98 12.57
CA ILE A 171 12.42 9.25 13.32
C ILE A 171 11.83 9.08 14.72
N ALA A 172 12.43 9.68 15.75
CA ALA A 172 11.87 9.66 17.10
C ALA A 172 10.95 10.87 17.31
N VAL A 173 9.63 10.64 17.37
CA VAL A 173 8.64 11.72 17.56
C VAL A 173 8.57 12.08 19.05
N PRO A 174 8.82 13.34 19.46
CA PRO A 174 8.72 13.73 20.87
C PRO A 174 7.32 13.50 21.45
N PRO A 175 7.17 13.33 22.78
CA PRO A 175 5.85 13.22 23.42
C PRO A 175 4.94 14.44 23.19
N GLY A 176 5.52 15.63 22.98
CA GLY A 176 4.79 16.85 22.61
C GLY A 176 4.37 16.92 21.14
N GLY A 177 4.82 16.00 20.29
CA GLY A 177 4.71 16.10 18.83
C GLY A 177 5.98 16.65 18.16
N MET A 178 5.93 16.75 16.83
CA MET A 178 7.01 17.32 16.02
C MET A 178 7.07 18.84 16.21
N ARG A 179 8.28 19.41 16.29
CA ARG A 179 8.50 20.87 16.39
C ARG A 179 8.65 21.55 15.04
N GLN A 180 8.88 20.75 14.01
CA GLN A 180 9.15 21.17 12.64
C GLN A 180 7.85 21.59 11.93
N THR A 181 8.01 22.40 10.89
CA THR A 181 6.93 22.88 10.01
C THR A 181 7.15 22.39 8.59
N ALA A 182 6.06 22.35 7.81
CA ALA A 182 6.08 22.07 6.38
C ALA A 182 5.10 23.04 5.69
N PRO A 183 5.42 23.58 4.50
CA PRO A 183 4.46 24.33 3.69
C PRO A 183 3.24 23.46 3.34
N GLY A 184 2.07 24.06 3.20
CA GLY A 184 0.82 23.34 2.91
C GLY A 184 0.31 22.44 4.04
N ARG A 185 0.88 22.48 5.26
CA ARG A 185 0.39 21.72 6.43
C ARG A 185 -1.06 22.08 6.82
N ASP A 186 -1.47 23.31 6.52
CA ASP A 186 -2.83 23.84 6.64
C ASP A 186 -3.82 23.21 5.64
N ARG A 187 -3.33 22.70 4.51
CA ARG A 187 -4.09 22.00 3.47
C ARG A 187 -4.20 20.48 3.72
N VAL A 188 -3.75 20.00 4.88
CA VAL A 188 -3.81 18.57 5.25
C VAL A 188 -4.90 18.33 6.29
N ARG A 189 -5.87 17.49 5.93
CA ARG A 189 -6.96 17.04 6.80
C ARG A 189 -7.04 15.52 6.87
N ASP A 190 -7.84 15.03 7.80
CA ASP A 190 -8.15 13.61 7.89
C ASP A 190 -9.01 13.17 6.69
N ALA A 191 -8.74 11.97 6.19
CA ALA A 191 -9.41 11.38 5.04
C ALA A 191 -10.79 10.82 5.43
N THR A 192 -11.74 10.90 4.50
CA THR A 192 -13.13 10.44 4.67
C THR A 192 -13.48 9.38 3.62
N THR A 193 -14.56 8.65 3.84
CA THR A 193 -15.03 7.65 2.87
C THR A 193 -15.49 8.25 1.53
N ALA A 194 -15.75 9.57 1.48
CA ALA A 194 -16.03 10.31 0.25
C ALA A 194 -14.77 10.60 -0.58
N ASP A 195 -13.59 10.64 0.03
CA ASP A 195 -12.32 10.89 -0.67
C ASP A 195 -11.83 9.65 -1.44
N ILE A 196 -12.30 8.45 -1.08
CA ILE A 196 -11.81 7.15 -1.58
C ILE A 196 -11.69 7.07 -3.12
N PRO A 197 -12.67 7.52 -3.95
CA PRO A 197 -12.53 7.50 -5.40
C PRO A 197 -11.43 8.44 -5.92
N ALA A 198 -11.24 9.60 -5.28
CA ALA A 198 -10.19 10.55 -5.65
C ALA A 198 -8.80 10.04 -5.22
N ILE A 199 -8.71 9.40 -4.05
CA ILE A 199 -7.51 8.70 -3.57
C ILE A 199 -7.12 7.56 -4.54
N ALA A 200 -8.09 6.76 -5.00
CA ALA A 200 -7.86 5.71 -5.98
C ALA A 200 -7.40 6.24 -7.35
N ALA A 201 -8.01 7.34 -7.83
CA ALA A 201 -7.56 8.02 -9.05
C ALA A 201 -6.16 8.62 -8.89
N LEU A 202 -5.81 9.12 -7.71
CA LEU A 202 -4.49 9.64 -7.39
C LEU A 202 -3.42 8.52 -7.44
N GLU A 203 -3.62 7.38 -6.76
CA GLU A 203 -2.67 6.25 -6.82
C GLU A 203 -2.46 5.77 -8.26
N MET A 204 -3.54 5.67 -9.04
CA MET A 204 -3.48 5.27 -10.45
C MET A 204 -2.67 6.29 -11.26
N SER A 205 -2.90 7.58 -11.07
CA SER A 205 -2.12 8.63 -11.75
C SER A 205 -0.64 8.63 -11.36
N VAL A 206 -0.31 8.38 -10.09
CA VAL A 206 1.07 8.39 -9.58
C VAL A 206 1.82 7.10 -9.90
N SER A 207 1.15 5.94 -9.94
CA SER A 207 1.82 4.64 -9.92
C SER A 207 1.22 3.53 -10.79
N GLY A 208 0.07 3.74 -11.44
CA GLY A 208 -0.53 2.73 -12.32
C GLY A 208 -1.00 1.47 -11.59
N ILE A 209 -1.55 1.63 -10.38
CA ILE A 209 -2.30 0.63 -9.59
C ILE A 209 -3.40 1.34 -8.79
N SER A 210 -4.30 0.61 -8.17
CA SER A 210 -5.23 1.15 -7.16
C SER A 210 -5.52 0.12 -6.07
N ARG A 211 -5.45 0.57 -4.82
CA ARG A 211 -5.79 -0.20 -3.61
C ARG A 211 -6.99 0.39 -2.85
N GLU A 212 -8.06 0.72 -3.57
CA GLU A 212 -9.27 1.36 -3.03
C GLU A 212 -9.80 0.74 -1.72
N GLN A 213 -9.70 -0.59 -1.59
CA GLN A 213 -10.18 -1.33 -0.43
C GLN A 213 -9.26 -1.19 0.80
N ASP A 214 -7.95 -0.99 0.61
CA ASP A 214 -6.99 -0.71 1.70
C ASP A 214 -7.27 0.65 2.32
N TYR A 215 -7.55 1.67 1.49
CA TYR A 215 -7.88 3.01 1.99
C TYR A 215 -9.17 2.97 2.80
N ARG A 216 -10.17 2.21 2.32
CA ARG A 216 -11.42 1.98 3.05
C ARG A 216 -11.17 1.35 4.41
N LEU A 217 -10.32 0.31 4.51
CA LEU A 217 -9.96 -0.30 5.79
C LEU A 217 -9.28 0.69 6.76
N ALA A 218 -8.38 1.54 6.24
CA ALA A 218 -7.66 2.53 7.03
C ALA A 218 -8.54 3.73 7.46
N ILE A 219 -9.53 4.10 6.66
CA ILE A 219 -10.47 5.21 6.91
C ILE A 219 -11.62 4.76 7.83
N ASP A 220 -12.22 3.59 7.57
CA ASP A 220 -13.25 3.00 8.45
C ASP A 220 -12.66 2.63 9.83
N ASN A 221 -11.36 2.35 9.89
CA ASN A 221 -10.54 2.14 11.08
C ASN A 221 -11.20 1.32 12.21
N PRO A 222 -11.77 0.13 11.93
CA PRO A 222 -12.54 -0.64 12.92
C PRO A 222 -11.74 -1.15 14.12
N HIS A 223 -10.41 -0.98 14.09
CA HIS A 223 -9.48 -1.37 15.15
C HIS A 223 -8.85 -0.17 15.89
N GLY A 224 -9.14 1.06 15.48
CA GLY A 224 -8.69 2.29 16.15
C GLY A 224 -7.18 2.58 16.12
N PHE A 225 -6.41 1.84 15.31
CA PHE A 225 -4.95 1.99 15.21
C PHE A 225 -4.43 2.51 13.87
N TRP A 226 -5.29 2.74 12.88
CA TRP A 226 -4.93 3.48 11.67
C TRP A 226 -5.16 4.99 11.84
N SER A 227 -4.47 5.79 11.04
CA SER A 227 -4.96 7.11 10.61
C SER A 227 -4.74 7.26 9.11
N ALA A 228 -5.52 8.14 8.49
CA ALA A 228 -5.45 8.42 7.07
C ALA A 228 -5.66 9.93 6.86
N SER A 229 -4.78 10.56 6.10
CA SER A 229 -4.82 12.00 5.79
C SER A 229 -4.76 12.25 4.29
N VAL A 230 -5.44 13.30 3.84
CA VAL A 230 -5.35 13.83 2.47
C VAL A 230 -4.76 15.24 2.46
N TYR A 231 -4.04 15.56 1.40
CA TYR A 231 -3.68 16.93 1.03
C TYR A 231 -4.69 17.45 0.02
N GLU A 232 -5.38 18.53 0.37
CA GLU A 232 -6.39 19.16 -0.47
C GLU A 232 -5.71 20.06 -1.51
N GLY A 233 -5.77 19.62 -2.76
CA GLY A 233 -5.39 20.38 -3.95
C GLY A 233 -6.41 21.47 -4.28
N ASP A 234 -6.10 22.28 -5.28
CA ASP A 234 -6.98 23.41 -5.65
C ASP A 234 -8.33 22.90 -6.17
N GLY A 235 -9.40 23.67 -5.92
CA GLY A 235 -10.77 23.27 -6.26
C GLY A 235 -11.35 22.10 -5.43
N GLY A 236 -10.70 21.71 -4.33
CA GLY A 236 -11.14 20.57 -3.49
C GLY A 236 -10.72 19.21 -4.06
N SER A 237 -9.65 19.17 -4.85
CA SER A 237 -9.06 17.94 -5.37
C SER A 237 -8.24 17.22 -4.28
N VAL A 238 -8.00 15.91 -4.45
CA VAL A 238 -7.06 15.14 -3.60
C VAL A 238 -5.76 14.98 -4.36
N ASP A 239 -4.71 15.67 -3.90
CA ASP A 239 -3.39 15.71 -4.55
C ASP A 239 -2.30 14.97 -3.77
N GLY A 240 -2.60 14.59 -2.52
CA GLY A 240 -1.78 13.72 -1.70
C GLY A 240 -2.64 12.86 -0.79
N PHE A 241 -2.18 11.65 -0.51
CA PHE A 241 -2.77 10.76 0.49
C PHE A 241 -1.68 9.97 1.20
N LEU A 242 -1.81 9.81 2.52
CA LEU A 242 -0.90 9.03 3.34
C LEU A 242 -1.68 8.43 4.51
N ILE A 243 -1.45 7.16 4.82
CA ILE A 243 -1.95 6.53 6.05
C ILE A 243 -0.79 6.24 7.01
N SER A 244 -1.12 5.91 8.26
CA SER A 244 -0.17 5.33 9.19
C SER A 244 -0.81 4.26 10.08
N CYS A 245 0.03 3.41 10.65
CA CYS A 245 -0.37 2.38 11.61
C CYS A 245 0.35 2.60 12.94
N GLY A 246 -0.44 2.82 13.99
CA GLY A 246 -0.01 3.02 15.36
C GLY A 246 -0.12 1.79 16.25
N HIS A 247 -0.15 0.58 15.70
CA HIS A 247 -0.26 -0.65 16.48
C HIS A 247 1.05 -0.94 17.25
N PRO A 248 1.03 -1.43 18.51
CA PRO A 248 2.26 -1.66 19.28
C PRO A 248 3.27 -2.62 18.63
N ALA A 249 2.79 -3.57 17.82
CA ALA A 249 3.65 -4.50 17.06
C ALA A 249 4.03 -3.99 15.65
N MET A 250 3.41 -2.90 15.16
CA MET A 250 3.77 -2.28 13.89
C MET A 250 3.50 -0.77 13.92
N ASN A 251 4.58 -0.01 14.04
CA ASN A 251 4.58 1.44 14.18
C ASN A 251 5.19 2.05 12.92
N MET A 252 4.37 2.38 11.92
CA MET A 252 4.82 2.77 10.58
C MET A 252 3.96 3.87 9.95
N VAL A 253 4.53 4.65 9.04
CA VAL A 253 3.81 5.61 8.18
C VAL A 253 3.96 5.19 6.72
N GLY A 254 2.84 5.15 6.00
CA GLY A 254 2.68 4.55 4.67
C GLY A 254 1.50 3.56 4.61
N PRO A 255 1.09 3.08 3.42
CA PRO A 255 1.50 3.61 2.14
C PRO A 255 0.98 5.04 1.92
N GLY A 256 1.57 5.72 0.96
CA GLY A 256 1.12 7.04 0.51
C GLY A 256 1.57 7.37 -0.90
N PHE A 257 0.90 8.35 -1.50
CA PHE A 257 1.16 8.81 -2.84
C PHE A 257 0.79 10.30 -2.97
N MET A 258 1.72 11.08 -3.49
CA MET A 258 1.66 12.54 -3.57
C MET A 258 2.25 13.00 -4.91
N ARG A 259 1.89 14.18 -5.43
CA ARG A 259 2.53 14.71 -6.64
C ARG A 259 3.88 15.39 -6.34
N THR A 260 3.98 16.14 -5.24
CA THR A 260 5.13 17.00 -4.91
C THR A 260 5.80 16.68 -3.57
N VAL A 261 7.03 17.17 -3.39
CA VAL A 261 7.79 17.08 -2.13
C VAL A 261 7.14 17.87 -0.99
N GLU A 262 6.44 18.97 -1.31
CA GLU A 262 5.67 19.77 -0.36
C GLU A 262 4.49 18.98 0.19
N GLN A 263 3.67 18.40 -0.68
CA GLN A 263 2.53 17.56 -0.30
C GLN A 263 2.99 16.37 0.56
N ALA A 264 4.11 15.74 0.19
CA ALA A 264 4.70 14.65 0.94
C ALA A 264 5.20 15.08 2.32
N SER A 265 5.90 16.22 2.46
CA SER A 265 6.38 16.68 3.77
C SER A 265 5.23 17.11 4.67
N ALA A 266 4.22 17.79 4.15
CA ALA A 266 3.01 18.16 4.89
C ALA A 266 2.26 16.93 5.44
N LEU A 267 2.07 15.90 4.61
CA LEU A 267 1.43 14.64 5.02
C LEU A 267 2.27 13.81 5.99
N ILE A 268 3.57 13.66 5.74
CA ILE A 268 4.47 12.94 6.67
C ILE A 268 4.46 13.65 8.04
N LEU A 269 4.54 14.98 8.08
CA LEU A 269 4.51 15.74 9.33
C LEU A 269 3.19 15.59 10.08
N ARG A 270 2.05 15.55 9.37
CA ARG A 270 0.72 15.27 9.94
C ARG A 270 0.65 13.88 10.56
N GLU A 271 1.08 12.85 9.84
CA GLU A 271 1.00 11.48 10.32
C GLU A 271 2.03 11.21 11.42
N LEU A 272 3.26 11.73 11.34
CA LEU A 272 4.24 11.62 12.44
C LEU A 272 3.69 12.17 13.77
N ASP A 273 2.91 13.25 13.73
CA ASP A 273 2.27 13.81 14.92
C ASP A 273 1.20 12.91 15.57
N ARG A 274 0.80 11.81 14.91
CA ARG A 274 -0.02 10.72 15.48
C ARG A 274 0.81 9.69 16.26
N HIS A 275 2.15 9.73 16.19
CA HIS A 275 3.07 8.75 16.78
C HIS A 275 3.89 9.32 17.96
N ARG A 276 3.37 10.32 18.67
CA ARG A 276 4.03 11.00 19.80
C ARG A 276 4.62 10.03 20.83
N GLY A 277 5.89 10.22 21.17
CA GLY A 277 6.62 9.35 22.09
C GLY A 277 7.05 8.00 21.48
N ARG A 278 6.91 7.80 20.16
CA ARG A 278 7.27 6.58 19.44
C ARG A 278 8.21 6.90 18.27
N SER A 279 8.78 5.85 17.67
CA SER A 279 9.68 5.97 16.53
C SER A 279 9.15 5.21 15.31
N PRO A 280 8.31 5.83 14.45
CA PRO A 280 7.77 5.15 13.27
C PRO A 280 8.80 4.96 12.16
N VAL A 281 8.65 3.87 11.40
CA VAL A 281 9.41 3.60 10.16
C VAL A 281 8.57 3.96 8.93
N PHE A 282 9.18 4.56 7.92
CA PHE A 282 8.54 4.96 6.67
C PHE A 282 9.53 4.95 5.50
N LEU A 283 9.05 4.62 4.29
CA LEU A 283 9.92 4.37 3.14
C LEU A 283 9.89 5.58 2.19
N VAL A 284 11.04 6.25 2.04
CA VAL A 284 11.20 7.47 1.24
C VAL A 284 11.93 7.13 -0.07
N PRO A 285 11.39 7.47 -1.25
CA PRO A 285 12.03 7.16 -2.53
C PRO A 285 13.38 7.87 -2.71
N VAL A 286 14.42 7.13 -3.12
CA VAL A 286 15.80 7.64 -3.22
C VAL A 286 15.97 8.76 -4.26
N ASP A 287 15.09 8.82 -5.26
CA ASP A 287 15.12 9.82 -6.34
C ASP A 287 14.57 11.19 -5.91
N ARG A 288 14.15 11.35 -4.65
CA ARG A 288 13.69 12.62 -4.06
C ARG A 288 14.71 13.17 -3.04
N PRO A 289 15.91 13.60 -3.48
CA PRO A 289 16.97 14.07 -2.57
C PRO A 289 16.54 15.27 -1.71
N ALA A 290 15.59 16.09 -2.18
CA ALA A 290 15.01 17.17 -1.38
C ALA A 290 14.15 16.64 -0.20
N LEU A 291 13.31 15.63 -0.43
CA LEU A 291 12.50 15.02 0.63
C LEU A 291 13.40 14.24 1.61
N VAL A 292 14.34 13.44 1.08
CA VAL A 292 15.31 12.68 1.87
C VAL A 292 16.12 13.59 2.80
N ARG A 293 16.65 14.71 2.29
CA ARG A 293 17.36 15.71 3.12
C ARG A 293 16.46 16.29 4.21
N LEU A 294 15.24 16.71 3.85
CA LEU A 294 14.28 17.24 4.82
C LEU A 294 13.97 16.25 5.96
N MET A 295 13.93 14.95 5.68
CA MET A 295 13.77 13.94 6.73
C MET A 295 14.99 13.86 7.66
N TYR A 296 16.21 13.93 7.13
CA TYR A 296 17.43 14.05 7.96
C TYR A 296 17.44 15.34 8.79
N ASP A 297 17.05 16.47 8.21
CA ASP A 297 16.93 17.77 8.89
C ASP A 297 15.89 17.73 10.03
N TRP A 298 14.88 16.84 9.94
CA TRP A 298 13.91 16.59 11.01
C TRP A 298 14.41 15.61 12.08
N GLY A 299 15.56 14.96 11.86
CA GLY A 299 16.16 13.98 12.78
C GLY A 299 15.84 12.51 12.46
N ALA A 300 15.36 12.21 11.25
CA ALA A 300 15.22 10.83 10.80
C ALA A 300 16.60 10.20 10.49
N ARG A 301 16.70 8.87 10.59
CA ARG A 301 17.88 8.09 10.20
C ARG A 301 17.47 6.85 9.42
N ASN A 302 18.32 6.40 8.51
CA ASN A 302 18.09 5.12 7.82
C ASN A 302 18.22 3.94 8.79
N VAL A 303 17.38 2.93 8.58
CA VAL A 303 17.44 1.63 9.24
C VAL A 303 17.64 0.49 8.24
N GLU A 304 17.16 0.64 7.00
CA GLU A 304 17.32 -0.31 5.89
C GLU A 304 17.23 0.42 4.53
N LEU A 305 17.41 -0.32 3.44
CA LEU A 305 17.07 0.08 2.08
C LEU A 305 16.20 -1.01 1.44
N HIS A 306 15.14 -0.62 0.73
CA HIS A 306 14.29 -1.53 -0.03
C HIS A 306 14.34 -1.23 -1.53
N PHE A 307 14.12 -2.25 -2.38
CA PHE A 307 13.81 -2.04 -3.80
C PHE A 307 12.33 -2.31 -4.07
N CYS A 308 11.76 -1.60 -5.04
CA CYS A 308 10.57 -2.07 -5.74
C CYS A 308 11.03 -2.92 -6.93
N GLN A 309 10.56 -4.17 -7.02
CA GLN A 309 10.79 -5.03 -8.19
C GLN A 309 9.46 -5.36 -8.87
N VAL A 310 9.47 -5.41 -10.21
CA VAL A 310 8.27 -5.64 -11.02
C VAL A 310 8.55 -6.67 -12.11
N ARG A 311 7.67 -7.66 -12.23
CA ARG A 311 7.54 -8.56 -13.39
C ARG A 311 6.31 -8.14 -14.19
N GLY A 312 6.45 -7.96 -15.51
CA GLY A 312 5.37 -7.48 -16.38
C GLY A 312 5.40 -5.96 -16.63
N GLU A 313 4.24 -5.38 -16.93
CA GLU A 313 4.09 -3.93 -17.21
C GLU A 313 4.52 -3.06 -16.02
N PHE A 314 5.12 -1.90 -16.31
CA PHE A 314 5.55 -0.95 -15.27
C PHE A 314 5.41 0.50 -15.74
N GLN A 315 4.66 1.29 -14.98
CA GLN A 315 4.60 2.75 -15.07
C GLN A 315 5.62 3.35 -14.09
N PRO A 316 6.62 4.12 -14.57
CA PRO A 316 7.49 4.94 -13.71
C PRO A 316 6.66 5.90 -12.86
N PHE A 317 7.04 6.12 -11.59
CA PHE A 317 6.22 6.88 -10.65
C PHE A 317 6.12 8.36 -11.01
N ALA A 318 4.94 8.79 -11.46
CA ALA A 318 4.58 10.15 -11.84
C ALA A 318 4.21 11.02 -10.62
N GLY A 319 5.05 10.95 -9.60
CA GLY A 319 4.83 11.49 -8.27
C GLY A 319 5.75 10.81 -7.27
N ILE A 320 5.47 10.99 -5.98
CA ILE A 320 6.15 10.35 -4.86
C ILE A 320 5.31 9.14 -4.46
N ASN A 321 5.90 7.95 -4.44
CA ASN A 321 5.29 6.73 -3.89
C ASN A 321 6.03 6.35 -2.60
N MET A 322 5.26 6.03 -1.55
CA MET A 322 5.77 5.52 -0.28
C MET A 322 5.08 4.17 0.01
N PRO A 323 5.78 3.02 -0.02
CA PRO A 323 5.21 1.72 0.31
C PRO A 323 5.13 1.47 1.83
N MET A 324 4.37 0.44 2.22
CA MET A 324 4.33 -0.16 3.56
C MET A 324 4.06 -1.65 3.42
N PHE A 325 4.63 -2.48 4.29
CA PHE A 325 4.67 -3.94 4.16
C PHE A 325 3.39 -4.71 4.56
N LEU A 326 2.30 -4.03 5.00
CA LEU A 326 1.12 -4.71 5.56
C LEU A 326 -0.20 -4.49 4.78
N MET A 327 -0.25 -3.54 3.85
CA MET A 327 -1.48 -3.26 3.09
C MET A 327 -1.54 -4.16 1.84
N GLU A 328 -2.11 -5.34 2.05
CA GLU A 328 -2.58 -6.30 1.04
C GLU A 328 -4.07 -6.60 1.32
N THR A 329 -4.98 -6.30 0.39
CA THR A 329 -6.42 -6.38 0.73
C THR A 329 -7.02 -7.80 0.72
N ALA A 330 -7.97 -8.02 1.64
CA ALA A 330 -8.61 -9.29 2.04
C ALA A 330 -9.62 -9.94 1.06
#